data_AF-A0A7S1JL70-F1
#
_entry.id   AF-A0A7S1JL70-F1
#
_cell.length_a   1.000
_cell.length_b   1.000
_cell.length_c   1.000
_cell.angle_alpha   90.00
_cell.angle_beta   90.00
_cell.angle_gamma   90.00
#
_symmetry.space_group_name_H-M   'P 1'
#
loop_
_entity.id
_entity.type
_entity.pdbx_description
1 polymer ?
#
loop_
_entity_poly.entity_id
_entity_poly.type
_entity_poly.pdbx_seq_one_letter_code
_entity_poly.pdbx_strand_id
1 'polypeptide(L)'
;RGWPRISPKTLAGLLQGDFDHKGFSGWTILDARWKAEYDAGHIRNAVHARTNAEVIDALWDKNGQPLRDNKHLVIIHCEFSQERGPNLMKAITDYRDNYGSSEDYPIMYVLDGGYRAFWHHAQAVDSTQILCDGQYKKEDALTQDELEAAHQERIDRDPAKHRELEKRTRLRRSATPDADRPPPPAFGPPLGAAAVAEQMGVHPVRFKSISPANSSPDQQDDRNAARENKKAEGAKKPTSRPALRPAAGAAAAAAAPSERA
;
A
#
# COMPACT_ATOMS: atom_id res chain seq x y z
N ARG A 1 4.17 19.38 -13.29
CA ARG A 1 4.07 18.06 -13.96
C ARG A 1 3.90 17.02 -12.85
N GLY A 2 3.15 15.94 -13.08
CA GLY A 2 3.01 14.86 -12.10
C GLY A 2 4.23 13.94 -12.06
N TRP A 3 4.34 13.10 -11.03
CA TRP A 3 5.34 12.03 -10.97
C TRP A 3 5.08 10.98 -12.06
N PRO A 4 6.12 10.34 -12.62
CA PRO A 4 5.95 9.19 -13.51
C PRO A 4 5.32 8.02 -12.74
N ARG A 5 4.43 7.26 -13.41
CA ARG A 5 3.65 6.19 -12.78
C ARG A 5 3.72 4.89 -13.60
N ILE A 6 3.64 3.76 -12.91
CA ILE A 6 3.53 2.42 -13.51
C ILE A 6 2.24 1.74 -13.05
N SER A 7 1.67 0.88 -13.89
CA SER A 7 0.43 0.15 -13.54
C SER A 7 0.72 -1.06 -12.63
N PRO A 8 -0.29 -1.56 -11.89
CA PRO A 8 -0.21 -2.86 -11.21
C PRO A 8 0.30 -4.00 -12.08
N LYS A 9 -0.17 -4.09 -13.34
CA LYS A 9 0.26 -5.08 -14.32
C LYS A 9 1.75 -4.94 -14.67
N THR A 10 2.23 -3.71 -14.80
CA THR A 10 3.65 -3.43 -15.09
C THR A 10 4.55 -3.88 -13.93
N LEU A 11 4.13 -3.63 -12.68
CA LEU A 11 4.89 -4.07 -11.51
C LEU A 11 4.82 -5.60 -11.32
N ALA A 12 3.67 -6.24 -11.59
CA ALA A 12 3.56 -7.70 -11.55
C ALA A 12 4.53 -8.36 -12.55
N GLY A 13 4.55 -7.91 -13.81
CA GLY A 13 5.50 -8.40 -14.81
C GLY A 13 6.97 -8.15 -14.42
N LEU A 14 7.29 -7.01 -13.78
CA LEU A 14 8.64 -6.75 -13.24
C LEU A 14 9.04 -7.76 -12.16
N LEU A 15 8.14 -8.11 -11.25
CA LEU A 15 8.39 -9.12 -10.23
C LEU A 15 8.51 -10.54 -10.84
N GLN A 16 7.80 -10.80 -11.93
CA GLN A 16 7.76 -12.11 -12.59
C GLN A 16 8.92 -12.35 -13.59
N GLY A 17 9.72 -11.32 -13.92
CA GLY A 17 10.88 -11.40 -14.81
C GLY A 17 10.61 -10.98 -16.28
N ASP A 18 9.42 -10.45 -16.60
CA ASP A 18 9.02 -10.03 -17.96
C ASP A 18 9.95 -8.96 -18.56
N PHE A 19 10.77 -8.30 -17.73
CA PHE A 19 11.63 -7.18 -18.10
C PHE A 19 13.14 -7.46 -17.89
N ASP A 20 13.54 -8.70 -17.58
CA ASP A 20 14.96 -9.03 -17.33
C ASP A 20 15.85 -8.70 -18.54
N HIS A 21 15.31 -8.82 -19.75
CA HIS A 21 15.98 -8.44 -21.01
C HIS A 21 16.23 -6.93 -21.17
N LYS A 22 15.73 -6.08 -20.27
CA LYS A 22 15.98 -4.62 -20.29
C LYS A 22 17.32 -4.21 -19.70
N GLY A 23 18.00 -5.11 -18.99
CA GLY A 23 19.31 -4.83 -18.39
C GLY A 23 19.26 -3.82 -17.24
N PHE A 24 18.15 -3.82 -16.47
CA PHE A 24 18.09 -3.14 -15.17
C PHE A 24 19.07 -3.80 -14.19
N SER A 25 19.71 -3.02 -13.34
CA SER A 25 20.67 -3.52 -12.32
C SER A 25 19.96 -4.11 -11.09
N GLY A 26 18.70 -3.75 -10.89
CA GLY A 26 17.86 -4.23 -9.79
C GLY A 26 16.63 -3.35 -9.59
N TRP A 27 15.89 -3.61 -8.51
CA TRP A 27 14.76 -2.79 -8.10
C TRP A 27 14.61 -2.71 -6.57
N THR A 28 13.88 -1.71 -6.10
CA THR A 28 13.48 -1.52 -4.70
C THR A 28 12.06 -1.00 -4.65
N ILE A 29 11.20 -1.62 -3.83
CA ILE A 29 9.81 -1.20 -3.65
C ILE A 29 9.69 -0.57 -2.26
N LEU A 30 9.21 0.67 -2.19
CA LEU A 30 9.03 1.44 -0.96
C LEU A 30 7.55 1.58 -0.65
N ASP A 31 7.10 0.93 0.42
CA ASP A 31 5.72 1.03 0.91
C ASP A 31 5.61 2.13 1.98
N ALA A 32 5.00 3.25 1.59
CA ALA A 32 4.77 4.40 2.45
C ALA A 32 3.44 4.32 3.23
N ARG A 33 2.87 3.13 3.44
CA ARG A 33 1.78 2.92 4.41
C ARG A 33 2.26 2.98 5.86
N TRP A 34 1.35 2.82 6.81
CA TRP A 34 1.65 2.62 8.24
C TRP A 34 2.02 1.16 8.51
N LYS A 35 2.76 0.91 9.58
CA LYS A 35 3.31 -0.41 9.90
C LYS A 35 2.22 -1.49 9.99
N ALA A 36 1.09 -1.18 10.60
CA ALA A 36 -0.03 -2.12 10.72
C ALA A 36 -0.70 -2.49 9.38
N GLU A 37 -0.73 -1.58 8.40
CA GLU A 37 -1.18 -1.88 7.03
C GLU A 37 -0.15 -2.77 6.30
N TYR A 38 1.14 -2.48 6.49
CA TYR A 38 2.26 -3.22 5.89
C TYR A 38 2.40 -4.64 6.44
N ASP A 39 2.39 -4.79 7.78
CA ASP A 39 2.51 -6.08 8.48
C ASP A 39 1.35 -7.02 8.14
N ALA A 40 0.12 -6.48 8.01
CA ALA A 40 -1.04 -7.26 7.61
C ALA A 40 -0.94 -7.79 6.17
N GLY A 41 -0.27 -7.04 5.30
CA GLY A 41 0.33 -7.57 4.08
C GLY A 41 0.82 -6.49 3.13
N HIS A 42 1.85 -6.81 2.34
CA HIS A 42 2.56 -5.89 1.44
C HIS A 42 2.97 -6.57 0.13
N ILE A 43 3.43 -5.78 -0.85
CA ILE A 43 4.04 -6.32 -2.07
C ILE A 43 5.31 -7.06 -1.68
N ARG A 44 5.53 -8.26 -2.24
CA ARG A 44 6.68 -9.08 -1.89
C ARG A 44 8.00 -8.33 -2.10
N ASN A 45 8.91 -8.47 -1.14
CA ASN A 45 10.20 -7.76 -1.08
C ASN A 45 10.10 -6.22 -1.04
N ALA A 46 8.92 -5.65 -0.77
CA ALA A 46 8.83 -4.24 -0.42
C ALA A 46 9.55 -3.96 0.91
N VAL A 47 9.97 -2.71 1.09
CA VAL A 47 10.53 -2.18 2.33
C VAL A 47 9.55 -1.17 2.90
N HIS A 48 9.19 -1.32 4.18
CA HIS A 48 8.37 -0.35 4.88
C HIS A 48 9.14 0.97 5.04
N ALA A 49 8.66 2.02 4.36
CA ALA A 49 9.27 3.34 4.36
C ALA A 49 8.86 4.13 5.62
N ARG A 50 9.41 3.71 6.78
CA ARG A 50 9.08 4.26 8.11
C ARG A 50 9.29 5.77 8.17
N THR A 51 10.52 6.23 7.96
CA THR A 51 10.88 7.66 7.99
C THR A 51 11.57 8.14 6.73
N ASN A 52 11.46 9.44 6.43
CA ASN A 52 12.14 10.02 5.26
C ASN A 52 13.67 9.89 5.39
N ALA A 53 14.21 10.02 6.61
CA ALA A 53 15.65 9.89 6.87
C ALA A 53 16.15 8.47 6.59
N GLU A 54 15.48 7.43 7.11
CA GLU A 54 15.86 6.04 6.86
C GLU A 54 15.81 5.68 5.37
N VAL A 55 14.84 6.21 4.63
CA VAL A 55 14.74 6.00 3.17
C VAL A 55 15.88 6.71 2.42
N ILE A 56 16.31 7.88 2.90
CA ILE A 56 17.47 8.59 2.35
C ILE A 56 18.75 7.80 2.65
N ASP A 57 18.97 7.39 3.90
CA ASP A 57 20.16 6.60 4.30
C ASP A 57 20.22 5.22 3.59
N ALA A 58 19.09 4.70 3.11
CA ALA A 58 19.00 3.47 2.32
C ALA A 58 19.22 3.68 0.80
N LEU A 59 19.21 4.93 0.31
CA LEU A 59 19.37 5.28 -1.11
C LEU A 59 20.66 6.06 -1.38
N TRP A 60 21.26 6.70 -0.38
CA TRP A 60 22.50 7.49 -0.49
C TRP A 60 23.55 7.07 0.54
N ASP A 61 24.81 7.24 0.19
CA ASP A 61 25.91 7.14 1.14
C ASP A 61 26.11 8.45 1.92
N LYS A 62 26.97 8.40 2.94
CA LYS A 62 27.34 9.55 3.78
C LYS A 62 27.99 10.73 3.02
N ASN A 63 28.34 10.56 1.76
CA ASN A 63 28.96 11.56 0.88
C ASN A 63 27.95 12.11 -0.15
N GLY A 64 26.66 11.76 -0.03
CA GLY A 64 25.60 12.18 -0.96
C GLY A 64 25.61 11.45 -2.30
N GLN A 65 26.38 10.36 -2.45
CA GLN A 65 26.39 9.54 -3.66
C GLN A 65 25.27 8.49 -3.61
N PRO A 66 24.56 8.21 -4.72
CA PRO A 66 23.53 7.18 -4.73
C PRO A 66 24.15 5.79 -4.53
N LEU A 67 23.54 4.95 -3.68
CA LEU A 67 23.98 3.57 -3.42
C LEU A 67 23.67 2.59 -4.56
N ARG A 68 22.98 3.07 -5.60
CA ARG A 68 22.50 2.31 -6.76
C ARG A 68 22.67 3.16 -8.01
N ASP A 69 22.92 2.51 -9.14
CA ASP A 69 23.14 3.19 -10.42
C ASP A 69 21.82 3.68 -11.07
N ASN A 70 21.97 4.40 -12.17
CA ASN A 70 20.86 4.90 -13.01
C ASN A 70 20.10 3.82 -13.80
N LYS A 71 20.40 2.53 -13.59
CA LYS A 71 19.64 1.37 -14.12
C LYS A 71 18.83 0.66 -13.05
N HIS A 72 18.97 1.06 -11.78
CA HIS A 72 18.18 0.54 -10.68
C HIS A 72 16.81 1.22 -10.65
N LEU A 73 15.75 0.46 -10.36
CA LEU A 73 14.39 0.98 -10.28
C LEU A 73 13.97 1.22 -8.84
N VAL A 74 13.37 2.38 -8.52
CA VAL A 74 12.72 2.62 -7.23
C VAL A 74 11.23 2.85 -7.46
N ILE A 75 10.41 1.95 -6.91
CA ILE A 75 8.95 1.98 -7.05
C ILE A 75 8.35 2.37 -5.71
N ILE A 76 7.67 3.51 -5.65
CA ILE A 76 7.09 4.07 -4.42
C ILE A 76 5.58 3.90 -4.45
N HIS A 77 4.98 3.47 -3.34
CA HIS A 77 3.53 3.40 -3.22
C HIS A 77 3.03 3.74 -1.82
N CYS A 78 1.71 3.83 -1.67
CA CYS A 78 1.04 3.65 -0.39
C CYS A 78 -0.24 2.83 -0.63
N GLU A 79 -1.33 3.07 0.11
CA GLU A 79 -2.61 2.39 -0.14
C GLU A 79 -3.20 2.70 -1.52
N PHE A 80 -3.32 4.00 -1.85
CA PHE A 80 -3.88 4.50 -3.13
C PHE A 80 -2.86 5.26 -4.00
N SER A 81 -1.65 5.52 -3.49
CA SER A 81 -0.60 6.33 -4.15
C SER A 81 -1.03 7.73 -4.59
N GLN A 82 -1.89 8.38 -3.78
CA GLN A 82 -2.37 9.76 -4.01
C GLN A 82 -1.62 10.79 -3.14
N GLU A 83 -1.36 10.47 -1.86
CA GLU A 83 -0.69 11.39 -0.93
C GLU A 83 0.62 10.83 -0.36
N ARG A 84 0.56 9.77 0.46
CA ARG A 84 1.71 9.28 1.25
C ARG A 84 2.91 8.91 0.35
N GLY A 85 2.68 8.13 -0.72
CA GLY A 85 3.70 7.77 -1.71
C GLY A 85 4.26 8.99 -2.49
N PRO A 86 3.42 9.82 -3.14
CA PRO A 86 3.86 11.06 -3.80
C PRO A 86 4.62 12.07 -2.90
N ASN A 87 4.30 12.13 -1.60
CA ASN A 87 5.04 12.93 -0.63
C ASN A 87 6.43 12.35 -0.33
N LEU A 88 6.56 11.02 -0.21
CA LEU A 88 7.85 10.36 -0.05
C LEU A 88 8.74 10.52 -1.30
N MET A 89 8.15 10.34 -2.50
CA MET A 89 8.81 10.66 -3.78
C MET A 89 9.35 12.10 -3.78
N LYS A 90 8.55 13.08 -3.29
CA LYS A 90 9.00 14.46 -3.16
C LYS A 90 10.20 14.59 -2.22
N ALA A 91 10.16 13.98 -1.04
CA ALA A 91 11.26 14.04 -0.07
C ALA A 91 12.58 13.48 -0.64
N ILE A 92 12.51 12.37 -1.38
CA ILE A 92 13.63 11.76 -2.08
C ILE A 92 14.15 12.72 -3.17
N THR A 93 13.29 13.28 -4.03
CA THR A 93 13.75 14.23 -5.05
C THR A 93 14.27 15.56 -4.48
N ASP A 94 13.69 16.05 -3.39
CA ASP A 94 14.16 17.24 -2.71
C ASP A 94 15.59 17.02 -2.16
N TYR A 95 15.87 15.84 -1.60
CA TYR A 95 17.23 15.51 -1.17
C TYR A 95 18.19 15.39 -2.37
N ARG A 96 17.79 14.67 -3.43
CA ARG A 96 18.56 14.57 -4.68
C ARG A 96 18.96 15.95 -5.21
N ASP A 97 18.00 16.86 -5.33
CA ASP A 97 18.19 18.16 -5.98
C ASP A 97 19.02 19.14 -5.13
N ASN A 98 19.19 18.87 -3.83
CA ASN A 98 20.06 19.65 -2.94
C ASN A 98 21.46 19.04 -2.74
N TYR A 99 21.65 17.73 -2.93
CA TYR A 99 22.88 17.03 -2.51
C TYR A 99 23.50 16.05 -3.53
N GLY A 100 22.80 15.64 -4.59
CA GLY A 100 23.26 14.58 -5.51
C GLY A 100 23.76 15.08 -6.88
N SER A 101 24.53 14.23 -7.58
CA SER A 101 24.74 14.37 -9.03
C SER A 101 23.46 13.97 -9.78
N SER A 102 23.19 14.59 -10.94
CA SER A 102 21.94 14.34 -11.68
C SER A 102 21.97 13.10 -12.59
N GLU A 103 23.15 12.55 -12.88
CA GLU A 103 23.36 11.59 -13.97
C GLU A 103 23.37 10.12 -13.51
N ASP A 104 23.70 9.87 -12.24
CA ASP A 104 23.87 8.52 -11.67
C ASP A 104 22.65 8.02 -10.88
N TYR A 105 21.56 8.79 -10.83
CA TYR A 105 20.45 8.52 -9.93
C TYR A 105 19.47 7.44 -10.45
N PRO A 106 19.00 6.51 -9.60
CA PRO A 106 18.00 5.49 -9.94
C PRO A 106 16.72 6.02 -10.60
N ILE A 107 16.12 5.20 -11.47
CA ILE A 107 14.87 5.53 -12.16
C ILE A 107 13.70 5.32 -11.20
N MET A 108 12.96 6.38 -10.92
CA MET A 108 11.88 6.39 -9.93
C MET A 108 10.49 6.39 -10.55
N TYR A 109 9.57 5.61 -9.99
CA TYR A 109 8.15 5.57 -10.36
C TYR A 109 7.24 5.53 -9.14
N VAL A 110 6.02 6.06 -9.27
CA VAL A 110 4.94 5.83 -8.30
C VAL A 110 4.00 4.73 -8.83
N LEU A 111 3.70 3.71 -8.03
CA LEU A 111 2.74 2.66 -8.41
C LEU A 111 1.33 3.22 -8.46
N ASP A 112 0.67 3.13 -9.61
CA ASP A 112 -0.67 3.67 -9.79
C ASP A 112 -1.75 2.84 -9.08
N GLY A 113 -2.73 3.52 -8.50
CA GLY A 113 -3.75 2.92 -7.63
C GLY A 113 -3.23 2.31 -6.31
N GLY A 114 -1.92 2.33 -6.07
CA GLY A 114 -1.27 1.86 -4.84
C GLY A 114 -1.43 0.36 -4.55
N TYR A 115 -1.14 -0.02 -3.31
CA TYR A 115 -1.22 -1.41 -2.86
C TYR A 115 -2.63 -1.99 -3.02
N ARG A 116 -3.68 -1.19 -2.84
CA ARG A 116 -5.06 -1.66 -3.06
C ARG A 116 -5.25 -2.18 -4.49
N ALA A 117 -4.85 -1.39 -5.49
CA ALA A 117 -4.98 -1.79 -6.89
C ALA A 117 -4.04 -2.95 -7.24
N PHE A 118 -2.82 -2.96 -6.68
CA PHE A 118 -1.87 -4.05 -6.87
C PHE A 118 -2.35 -5.37 -6.27
N TRP A 119 -2.82 -5.38 -5.03
CA TRP A 119 -3.31 -6.57 -4.36
C TRP A 119 -4.51 -7.17 -5.11
N HIS A 120 -5.50 -6.36 -5.50
CA HIS A 120 -6.61 -6.85 -6.32
C HIS A 120 -6.16 -7.39 -7.70
N HIS A 121 -5.13 -6.80 -8.31
CA HIS A 121 -4.56 -7.33 -9.55
C HIS A 121 -3.86 -8.68 -9.32
N ALA A 122 -3.01 -8.78 -8.28
CA ALA A 122 -2.29 -9.99 -7.91
C ALA A 122 -3.22 -11.17 -7.57
N GLN A 123 -4.38 -10.90 -6.95
CA GLN A 123 -5.41 -11.90 -6.67
C GLN A 123 -6.21 -12.34 -7.92
N ALA A 124 -6.18 -11.56 -9.01
CA ALA A 124 -6.97 -11.80 -10.22
C ALA A 124 -6.16 -12.42 -11.38
N VAL A 125 -4.83 -12.40 -11.31
CA VAL A 125 -3.95 -13.04 -12.29
C VAL A 125 -3.59 -14.45 -11.85
N ASP A 126 -3.59 -15.40 -12.78
CA ASP A 126 -2.99 -16.72 -12.55
C ASP A 126 -1.47 -16.59 -12.60
N SER A 127 -0.85 -16.44 -11.42
CA SER A 127 0.59 -16.31 -11.25
C SER A 127 1.14 -17.51 -10.48
N THR A 128 2.14 -18.18 -11.06
CA THR A 128 2.92 -19.22 -10.39
C THR A 128 3.77 -18.67 -9.23
N GLN A 129 3.97 -17.36 -9.20
CA GLN A 129 4.69 -16.64 -8.14
C GLN A 129 3.70 -15.89 -7.24
N ILE A 130 3.86 -16.02 -5.92
CA ILE A 130 3.13 -15.19 -4.96
C ILE A 130 3.72 -13.76 -5.00
N LEU A 131 2.88 -12.76 -5.28
CA LEU A 131 3.29 -11.36 -5.48
C LEU A 131 3.09 -10.46 -4.25
N CYS A 132 2.29 -10.91 -3.28
CA CYS A 132 2.00 -10.21 -2.03
C CYS A 132 2.23 -11.15 -0.86
N ASP A 133 2.85 -10.66 0.21
CA ASP A 133 2.98 -11.37 1.47
C ASP A 133 1.91 -10.84 2.42
N GLY A 134 0.83 -11.61 2.62
CA GLY A 134 -0.30 -11.26 3.49
C GLY A 134 -1.56 -10.76 2.76
N GLN A 135 -2.40 -10.02 3.50
CA GLN A 135 -3.71 -9.53 3.06
C GLN A 135 -3.72 -8.01 2.86
N TYR A 136 -4.72 -7.49 2.15
CA TYR A 136 -4.95 -6.05 2.12
C TYR A 136 -5.72 -5.58 3.36
N LYS A 137 -5.06 -4.76 4.18
CA LYS A 137 -5.66 -3.99 5.28
C LYS A 137 -5.66 -2.51 4.92
N LYS A 138 -6.83 -1.88 5.05
CA LYS A 138 -7.07 -0.44 4.82
C LYS A 138 -6.88 0.38 6.09
N GLU A 139 -6.59 1.68 5.97
CA GLU A 139 -6.41 2.59 7.12
C GLU A 139 -7.67 2.62 8.02
N ASP A 140 -8.88 2.63 7.46
CA ASP A 140 -10.14 2.58 8.25
C ASP A 140 -10.40 1.23 8.98
N ALA A 141 -9.57 0.20 8.75
CA ALA A 141 -9.69 -1.12 9.38
C ALA A 141 -8.58 -1.36 10.41
N LEU A 142 -7.81 -0.33 10.75
CA LEU A 142 -6.89 -0.33 11.88
C LEU A 142 -7.67 -0.25 13.21
N THR A 143 -7.16 -0.91 14.24
CA THR A 143 -7.66 -0.76 15.62
C THR A 143 -7.28 0.63 16.18
N GLN A 144 -7.82 0.99 17.34
CA GLN A 144 -7.47 2.24 18.01
C GLN A 144 -5.95 2.33 18.27
N ASP A 145 -5.35 1.29 18.85
CA ASP A 145 -3.91 1.21 19.12
C ASP A 145 -3.07 1.33 17.84
N GLU A 146 -3.53 0.72 16.74
CA GLU A 146 -2.85 0.82 15.43
C GLU A 146 -2.99 2.21 14.80
N LEU A 147 -4.12 2.90 15.00
CA LEU A 147 -4.33 4.29 14.56
C LEU A 147 -3.47 5.27 15.37
N GLU A 148 -3.28 5.03 16.67
CA GLU A 148 -2.39 5.81 17.53
C GLU A 148 -0.93 5.60 17.15
N ALA A 149 -0.51 4.35 16.88
CA ALA A 149 0.81 4.05 16.33
C ALA A 149 1.03 4.70 14.95
N ALA A 150 0.04 4.64 14.06
CA ALA A 150 0.07 5.31 12.75
C ALA A 150 0.12 6.85 12.86
N HIS A 151 -0.48 7.42 13.90
CA HIS A 151 -0.34 8.85 14.19
C HIS A 151 1.10 9.19 14.57
N GLN A 152 1.74 8.39 15.43
CA GLN A 152 3.14 8.58 15.80
C GLN A 152 4.07 8.39 14.60
N GLU A 153 3.88 7.34 13.77
CA GLU A 153 4.64 7.16 12.52
C GLU A 153 4.54 8.37 11.58
N ARG A 154 3.37 9.02 11.50
CA ARG A 154 3.17 10.23 10.69
C ARG A 154 4.00 11.42 11.20
N ILE A 155 4.21 11.53 12.52
CA ILE A 155 5.09 12.55 13.14
C ILE A 155 6.55 12.20 12.86
N ASP A 156 6.94 10.95 13.14
CA ASP A 156 8.32 10.47 13.04
C ASP A 156 8.84 10.45 11.60
N ARG A 157 7.94 10.31 10.61
CA ARG A 157 8.31 10.29 9.19
C ARG A 157 8.87 11.61 8.68
N ASP A 158 8.33 12.73 9.14
CA ASP A 158 8.78 14.07 8.80
C ASP A 158 8.62 15.04 10.00
N PRO A 159 9.53 14.96 10.99
CA PRO A 159 9.43 15.76 12.20
C PRO A 159 9.58 17.26 11.93
N ALA A 160 10.25 17.64 10.84
CA ALA A 160 10.41 19.04 10.43
C ALA A 160 9.07 19.63 9.95
N LYS A 161 8.35 18.91 9.07
CA LYS A 161 7.02 19.29 8.61
C LYS A 161 5.99 19.29 9.74
N HIS A 162 6.09 18.36 10.70
CA HIS A 162 5.21 18.38 11.87
C HIS A 162 5.42 19.64 12.74
N ARG A 163 6.67 19.98 13.07
CA ARG A 163 7.00 21.21 13.82
C ARG A 163 6.51 22.48 13.13
N GLU A 164 6.63 22.57 11.81
CA GLU A 164 6.12 23.73 11.05
C GLU A 164 4.59 23.78 11.03
N LEU A 165 3.90 22.64 10.92
CA LEU A 165 2.44 22.57 11.02
C LEU A 165 1.93 23.01 12.40
N GLU A 166 2.60 22.59 13.48
CA GLU A 166 2.30 23.05 14.83
C GLU A 166 2.47 24.56 14.97
N LYS A 167 3.62 25.10 14.51
CA LYS A 167 3.92 26.54 14.56
C LYS A 167 2.85 27.36 13.83
N ARG A 168 2.44 26.94 12.63
CA ARG A 168 1.35 27.54 11.86
C ARG A 168 0.01 27.45 12.58
N THR A 169 -0.27 26.33 13.25
CA THR A 169 -1.50 26.13 14.02
C THR A 169 -1.55 27.03 15.26
N ARG A 170 -0.42 27.17 15.98
CA ARG A 170 -0.29 28.11 17.11
C ARG A 170 -0.51 29.54 16.65
N LEU A 171 0.15 29.97 15.57
CA LEU A 171 0.01 31.31 14.99
C LEU A 171 -1.44 31.62 14.57
N ARG A 172 -2.14 30.65 13.96
CA ARG A 172 -3.56 30.78 13.59
C ARG A 172 -4.48 30.90 14.81
N ARG A 173 -4.14 30.26 15.94
CA ARG A 173 -4.91 30.36 17.20
C ARG A 173 -4.63 31.64 17.97
N SER A 174 -3.41 32.20 17.86
CA SER A 174 -3.04 33.48 18.49
C SER A 174 -3.41 34.71 17.65
N ALA A 175 -3.71 34.54 16.37
CA ALA A 175 -4.25 35.61 15.55
C ALA A 175 -5.63 36.01 16.08
N THR A 176 -5.77 37.26 16.51
CA THR A 176 -7.08 37.86 16.78
C THR A 176 -7.94 37.79 15.52
N PRO A 177 -9.27 37.58 15.63
CA PRO A 177 -10.16 37.84 14.52
C PRO A 177 -9.91 39.27 14.02
N ASP A 178 -9.68 39.41 12.73
CA ASP A 178 -9.53 40.70 12.07
C ASP A 178 -10.86 41.45 12.22
N ALA A 179 -10.89 42.46 13.08
CA ALA A 179 -12.12 43.16 13.49
C ALA A 179 -12.73 43.96 12.33
N ASP A 180 -11.93 44.33 11.33
CA ASP A 180 -12.36 45.02 10.11
C ASP A 180 -12.71 44.05 8.97
N ARG A 181 -12.48 42.74 9.14
CA ARG A 181 -12.88 41.76 8.13
C ARG A 181 -14.39 41.57 8.18
N PRO A 182 -15.14 41.92 7.10
CA PRO A 182 -16.58 41.70 7.08
C PRO A 182 -16.88 40.20 7.27
N PRO A 183 -17.96 39.84 7.98
CA PRO A 183 -18.33 38.45 8.15
C PRO A 183 -18.51 37.78 6.78
N PRO A 184 -18.18 36.49 6.63
CA PRO A 184 -18.48 35.78 5.39
C PRO A 184 -19.98 35.94 5.09
N PRO A 185 -20.38 36.15 3.82
CA PRO A 185 -21.78 36.32 3.48
C PRO A 185 -22.56 35.11 4.01
N ALA A 186 -23.62 35.37 4.77
CA ALA A 186 -24.45 34.30 5.29
C ALA A 186 -24.96 33.47 4.11
N PHE A 187 -24.53 32.21 4.03
CA PHE A 187 -25.17 31.26 3.14
C PHE A 187 -26.63 31.18 3.57
N GLY A 188 -27.52 31.73 2.75
CA GLY A 188 -28.95 31.57 2.93
C GLY A 188 -29.30 30.08 3.01
N PRO A 189 -30.46 29.72 3.60
CA PRO A 189 -30.89 28.33 3.64
C PRO A 189 -30.81 27.75 2.22
N PRO A 190 -30.31 26.51 2.04
CA PRO A 190 -30.15 25.92 0.72
C PRO A 190 -31.50 25.96 0.01
N LEU A 191 -31.54 26.62 -1.15
CA LEU A 191 -32.74 26.69 -1.97
C LEU A 191 -33.22 25.27 -2.24
N GLY A 192 -34.39 24.93 -1.70
CA GLY A 192 -34.99 23.62 -1.89
C GLY A 192 -35.14 23.34 -3.39
N ALA A 193 -34.84 22.11 -3.81
CA ALA A 193 -34.67 21.73 -5.21
C ALA A 193 -35.87 22.08 -6.15
N ALA A 194 -37.04 22.38 -5.59
CA ALA A 194 -38.20 22.89 -6.33
C ALA A 194 -37.97 24.24 -7.01
N ALA A 195 -37.18 25.16 -6.43
CA ALA A 195 -37.06 26.53 -6.92
C ALA A 195 -36.23 26.68 -8.21
N VAL A 196 -35.37 25.71 -8.54
CA VAL A 196 -34.48 25.77 -9.72
C VAL A 196 -35.19 25.35 -11.01
N ALA A 197 -36.27 24.56 -10.92
CA ALA A 197 -36.98 24.03 -12.07
C ALA A 197 -37.80 25.11 -12.82
N GLU A 198 -38.37 26.07 -12.11
CA GLU A 198 -39.29 27.07 -12.68
C GLU A 198 -38.54 28.13 -13.52
N GLN A 199 -37.27 28.41 -13.19
CA GLN A 199 -36.45 29.41 -13.87
C GLN A 199 -35.76 28.90 -15.16
N MET A 200 -35.87 27.59 -15.45
CA MET A 200 -35.24 26.92 -16.61
C MET A 200 -36.25 26.49 -17.70
N GLY A 201 -37.56 26.74 -17.52
CA GLY A 201 -38.58 26.50 -18.55
C GLY A 201 -38.82 25.02 -18.92
N VAL A 202 -38.43 24.07 -18.07
CA VAL A 202 -38.60 22.63 -18.34
C VAL A 202 -39.92 22.13 -17.77
N HIS A 203 -40.94 21.98 -18.61
CA HIS A 203 -42.21 21.38 -18.21
C HIS A 203 -42.05 19.85 -17.98
N PRO A 204 -42.50 19.29 -16.84
CA PRO A 204 -42.40 17.87 -16.57
C PRO A 204 -43.40 17.05 -17.40
N VAL A 205 -42.91 15.98 -18.03
CA VAL A 205 -43.74 15.05 -18.80
C VAL A 205 -44.54 14.17 -17.84
N ARG A 206 -45.87 14.17 -17.99
CA ARG A 206 -46.82 13.54 -17.05
C ARG A 206 -46.94 12.02 -17.29
N PHE A 207 -46.18 11.21 -16.55
CA PHE A 207 -46.42 9.77 -16.48
C PHE A 207 -47.64 9.46 -15.60
N LYS A 208 -48.49 8.51 -16.04
CA LYS A 208 -49.65 8.04 -15.26
C LYS A 208 -49.20 7.09 -14.15
N SER A 209 -49.72 7.31 -12.95
CA SER A 209 -49.59 6.41 -11.80
C SER A 209 -50.33 5.09 -12.03
N ILE A 210 -49.70 3.97 -11.68
CA ILE A 210 -50.38 2.70 -11.39
C ILE A 210 -50.18 2.43 -9.90
N SER A 211 -51.30 2.26 -9.18
CA SER A 211 -51.30 2.00 -7.73
C SER A 211 -51.04 0.52 -7.42
N PRO A 212 -50.50 0.18 -6.24
CA PRO A 212 -50.22 -1.21 -5.85
C PRO A 212 -51.46 -1.94 -5.35
N ALA A 213 -51.45 -3.28 -5.46
CA ALA A 213 -52.43 -4.16 -4.81
C ALA A 213 -51.70 -5.27 -4.01
N ASN A 214 -52.20 -5.55 -2.80
CA ASN A 214 -51.71 -6.60 -1.91
C ASN A 214 -52.03 -8.01 -2.40
N SER A 215 -51.17 -8.99 -2.14
CA SER A 215 -51.52 -10.23 -1.41
C SER A 215 -50.31 -11.18 -1.24
N SER A 216 -50.28 -11.89 -0.11
CA SER A 216 -49.48 -13.11 0.17
C SER A 216 -50.47 -14.29 0.36
N PRO A 217 -50.06 -15.55 0.66
CA PRO A 217 -48.76 -16.23 0.59
C PRO A 217 -48.85 -17.53 -0.26
N ASP A 218 -48.14 -18.62 0.14
CA ASP A 218 -48.13 -20.00 -0.43
C ASP A 218 -47.41 -20.20 -1.78
N GLN A 219 -46.75 -21.33 -2.12
CA GLN A 219 -46.33 -22.59 -1.45
C GLN A 219 -45.02 -23.02 -2.18
N GLN A 220 -43.94 -23.48 -1.51
CA GLN A 220 -43.61 -24.89 -1.15
C GLN A 220 -43.03 -25.72 -2.33
N ASP A 221 -42.32 -26.81 -2.00
CA ASP A 221 -41.48 -27.69 -2.86
C ASP A 221 -40.10 -27.09 -3.27
N ASP A 222 -38.95 -27.78 -3.15
CA ASP A 222 -38.68 -29.20 -2.85
C ASP A 222 -37.53 -29.42 -1.85
N ARG A 223 -37.58 -30.54 -1.11
CA ARG A 223 -36.45 -31.11 -0.34
C ARG A 223 -36.33 -32.62 -0.57
N ASN A 224 -35.08 -33.09 -0.63
CA ASN A 224 -34.63 -34.46 -0.37
C ASN A 224 -35.00 -35.60 -1.36
N ALA A 225 -34.03 -35.98 -2.19
CA ALA A 225 -33.58 -37.36 -2.38
C ALA A 225 -32.09 -37.33 -2.80
N ALA A 226 -31.19 -38.23 -2.41
CA ALA A 226 -31.30 -39.40 -1.53
C ALA A 226 -30.07 -39.53 -0.60
N ARG A 227 -30.20 -40.42 0.39
CA ARG A 227 -29.28 -40.64 1.50
C ARG A 227 -28.65 -42.03 1.40
N GLU A 228 -27.40 -42.15 1.87
CA GLU A 228 -26.71 -43.39 2.28
C GLU A 228 -26.67 -44.59 1.31
N ASN A 229 -25.45 -45.02 1.00
CA ASN A 229 -25.10 -46.42 1.30
C ASN A 229 -23.73 -46.50 1.96
N LYS A 230 -23.59 -47.38 2.95
CA LYS A 230 -22.49 -47.42 3.94
C LYS A 230 -22.06 -48.88 4.14
N LYS A 231 -20.84 -49.09 4.65
CA LYS A 231 -20.16 -50.41 4.88
C LYS A 231 -19.73 -51.14 3.59
N ALA A 232 -18.68 -51.96 3.54
CA ALA A 232 -17.44 -52.12 4.34
C ALA A 232 -16.50 -53.08 3.56
N GLU A 233 -15.32 -53.54 3.99
CA GLU A 233 -14.50 -53.38 5.22
C GLU A 233 -13.01 -53.61 4.86
N GLY A 234 -12.04 -53.43 5.77
CA GLY A 234 -10.67 -53.93 5.54
C GLY A 234 -9.50 -53.20 6.22
N ALA A 235 -9.39 -53.30 7.55
CA ALA A 235 -8.20 -52.82 8.26
C ALA A 235 -7.00 -53.78 8.08
N LYS A 236 -5.77 -53.24 7.90
CA LYS A 236 -4.50 -53.88 8.34
C LYS A 236 -3.29 -52.93 8.31
N LYS A 237 -2.65 -52.81 9.47
CA LYS A 237 -1.27 -52.35 9.78
C LYS A 237 -0.78 -53.30 10.91
N PRO A 238 0.50 -53.36 11.32
CA PRO A 238 1.72 -52.78 10.75
C PRO A 238 2.91 -53.79 10.64
N THR A 239 3.99 -53.41 9.98
CA THR A 239 5.38 -53.92 10.17
C THR A 239 6.33 -52.86 9.56
N SER A 240 7.12 -52.14 10.37
CA SER A 240 8.44 -52.46 10.94
C SER A 240 9.63 -52.09 10.01
N ARG A 241 10.45 -51.18 10.54
CA ARG A 241 11.67 -50.56 9.97
C ARG A 241 12.80 -51.58 9.70
N PRO A 242 13.84 -51.22 8.94
CA PRO A 242 15.06 -50.80 9.63
C PRO A 242 15.65 -49.47 9.12
N ALA A 243 16.59 -48.91 9.89
CA ALA A 243 17.28 -47.66 9.59
C ALA A 243 18.67 -47.90 8.98
N LEU A 244 19.14 -46.98 8.13
CA LEU A 244 20.57 -46.82 7.84
C LEU A 244 21.09 -45.50 8.41
N ARG A 245 22.40 -45.48 8.69
CA ARG A 245 23.10 -44.49 9.52
C ARG A 245 23.60 -43.30 8.69
N PRO A 246 23.87 -42.13 9.31
CA PRO A 246 24.58 -41.03 8.65
C PRO A 246 26.06 -41.38 8.44
N ALA A 247 26.66 -40.86 7.37
CA ALA A 247 28.10 -40.79 7.21
C ALA A 247 28.68 -39.57 7.95
N ALA A 248 29.84 -39.73 8.56
CA ALA A 248 30.57 -38.68 9.27
C ALA A 248 31.95 -38.47 8.64
N GLY A 249 32.50 -37.26 8.79
CA GLY A 249 33.82 -36.86 8.27
C GLY A 249 33.73 -35.58 7.44
N ALA A 250 34.48 -34.51 7.72
CA ALA A 250 35.51 -34.34 8.73
C ALA A 250 35.58 -32.88 9.23
N ALA A 251 36.18 -32.69 10.41
CA ALA A 251 36.52 -31.37 10.95
C ALA A 251 38.05 -31.24 11.08
N ALA A 252 38.61 -30.16 10.54
CA ALA A 252 39.96 -29.63 10.77
C ALA A 252 40.10 -28.33 9.96
N ALA A 253 40.80 -27.27 10.39
CA ALA A 253 41.24 -26.90 11.73
C ALA A 253 41.42 -25.37 11.75
N ALA A 254 41.23 -24.73 12.91
CA ALA A 254 41.67 -23.35 13.10
C ALA A 254 43.19 -23.31 13.32
N ALA A 255 43.88 -22.41 12.65
CA ALA A 255 45.31 -22.16 12.86
C ALA A 255 45.57 -20.65 12.90
N ALA A 256 45.92 -20.16 14.09
CA ALA A 256 46.53 -18.86 14.28
C ALA A 256 47.98 -19.06 14.75
N PRO A 257 48.95 -18.27 14.26
CA PRO A 257 50.16 -17.94 15.00
C PRO A 257 49.87 -16.68 15.83
N SER A 258 49.98 -16.70 17.15
CA SER A 258 51.24 -16.68 17.91
C SER A 258 52.03 -15.39 17.69
N GLU A 259 51.99 -14.51 18.68
CA GLU A 259 53.02 -13.48 18.90
C GLU A 259 54.41 -14.12 18.99
N ARG A 260 55.44 -13.40 18.55
CA ARG A 260 56.76 -13.33 19.20
C ARG A 260 57.65 -12.25 18.57
N ALA A 261 58.47 -11.64 19.44
CA ALA A 261 59.43 -10.55 19.20
C ALA A 261 58.79 -9.16 19.02
#